data_AF-A0A2S4M175-F1
#
_entry.id   AF-A0A2S4M175-F1
#
_cell.length_a   1.000
_cell.length_b   1.000
_cell.length_c   1.000
_cell.angle_alpha   90.00
_cell.angle_beta   90.00
_cell.angle_gamma   90.00
#
_symmetry.space_group_name_H-M   'P 1'
#
loop_
_entity.id
_entity.type
_entity.pdbx_description
1 polymer ?
#
loop_
_entity_poly.entity_id
_entity_poly.type
_entity_poly.pdbx_seq_one_letter_code
_entity_poly.pdbx_strand_id
1 'polypeptide(L)'
;MKFPTLACALVALLWVSLRVQAQVQAPPEDYEYLRRIRVPDAVVNCVAALDEWVHKAQRYDSLLVPDRRALTANVESPVPASAIAPVSASSDAAPRVSSIDTLIHLRAFAKVRGKYAWVPVKATCGIWRTHVVDVALSPRTMHESSPIH
;
A
#
# COMPACT_ATOMS: atom_id res chain seq x y z
N MET A 1 8.01 47.35 -16.59
CA MET A 1 8.08 46.59 -15.31
C MET A 1 7.14 45.39 -15.39
N LYS A 2 7.56 44.27 -16.01
CA LYS A 2 6.74 43.06 -16.22
C LYS A 2 7.49 41.74 -15.97
N PHE A 3 8.78 41.82 -15.66
CA PHE A 3 9.63 40.66 -15.37
C PHE A 3 9.36 39.99 -14.01
N PRO A 4 9.06 40.69 -12.90
CA PRO A 4 8.87 40.01 -11.62
C PRO A 4 7.59 39.18 -11.56
N THR A 5 6.54 39.59 -12.27
CA THR A 5 5.28 38.82 -12.36
C THR A 5 5.45 37.54 -13.17
N LEU A 6 6.25 37.56 -14.24
CA LEU A 6 6.53 36.40 -15.07
C LEU A 6 7.39 35.37 -14.30
N ALA A 7 8.36 35.84 -13.51
CA ALA A 7 9.17 34.99 -12.64
C ALA A 7 8.33 34.30 -11.55
N CYS A 8 7.43 35.03 -10.86
CA CYS A 8 6.54 34.43 -9.88
C CYS A 8 5.58 33.39 -10.49
N ALA A 9 5.04 33.66 -11.69
CA ALA A 9 4.15 32.72 -12.36
C ALA A 9 4.88 31.41 -12.74
N LEU A 10 6.12 31.50 -13.22
CA LEU A 10 6.94 30.33 -13.54
C LEU A 10 7.26 29.51 -12.29
N VAL A 11 7.62 30.17 -11.18
CA VAL A 11 7.90 29.48 -9.91
C VAL A 11 6.64 28.78 -9.39
N ALA A 12 5.47 29.43 -9.43
CA ALA A 12 4.20 28.81 -9.01
C ALA A 12 3.85 27.58 -9.88
N LEU A 13 4.02 27.66 -11.20
CA LEU A 13 3.83 26.53 -12.11
C LEU A 13 4.81 25.38 -11.84
N LEU A 14 6.07 25.69 -11.53
CA LEU A 14 7.08 24.69 -11.16
C LEU A 14 6.70 23.98 -9.85
N TRP A 15 6.21 24.74 -8.86
CA TRP A 15 5.75 24.19 -7.59
C TRP A 15 4.53 23.28 -7.74
N VAL A 16 3.56 23.67 -8.56
CA VAL A 16 2.36 22.85 -8.82
C VAL A 16 2.74 21.58 -9.59
N SER A 17 3.59 21.68 -10.60
CA SER A 17 4.05 20.52 -11.37
C SER A 17 4.87 19.54 -10.52
N LEU A 18 5.74 20.02 -9.61
CA LEU A 18 6.43 19.16 -8.64
C LEU A 18 5.45 18.40 -7.73
N ARG A 19 4.39 19.06 -7.28
CA ARG A 19 3.35 18.44 -6.43
C ARG A 19 2.54 17.38 -7.18
N VAL A 20 2.24 17.63 -8.45
CA VAL A 20 1.54 16.66 -9.31
C VAL A 20 2.43 15.45 -9.56
N GLN A 21 3.70 15.65 -9.89
CA GLN A 21 4.68 14.57 -10.09
C GLN A 21 4.85 13.71 -8.82
N ALA A 22 4.82 14.31 -7.62
CA ALA A 22 4.91 13.58 -6.36
C ALA A 22 3.67 12.70 -6.06
N GLN A 23 2.54 12.93 -6.73
CA GLN A 23 1.33 12.09 -6.61
C GLN A 23 1.29 10.97 -7.67
N VAL A 24 2.03 11.13 -8.77
CA VAL A 24 2.18 10.10 -9.80
C VAL A 24 3.29 9.17 -9.35
N GLN A 25 2.98 8.27 -8.42
CA GLN A 25 3.85 7.14 -8.09
C GLN A 25 4.07 6.38 -9.40
N ALA A 26 5.23 6.56 -10.03
CA ALA A 26 5.63 5.72 -11.15
C ALA A 26 5.56 4.27 -10.64
N PRO A 27 4.84 3.36 -11.33
CA PRO A 27 4.84 1.97 -10.95
C PRO A 27 6.30 1.52 -10.93
N PRO A 28 6.81 0.92 -9.84
CA PRO A 28 8.19 0.47 -9.83
C PRO A 28 8.35 -0.53 -10.97
N GLU A 29 9.27 -0.27 -11.90
CA GLU A 29 9.53 -1.16 -13.04
C GLU A 29 9.82 -2.60 -12.56
N ASP A 30 10.29 -2.75 -11.31
CA ASP A 30 10.53 -4.03 -10.64
C ASP A 30 9.32 -4.96 -10.54
N TYR A 31 8.07 -4.49 -10.71
CA TYR A 31 6.89 -5.35 -10.58
C TYR A 31 6.17 -5.66 -11.91
N GLU A 32 6.72 -5.27 -13.06
CA GLU A 32 6.18 -5.63 -14.39
C GLU A 32 6.02 -7.16 -14.58
N TYR A 33 6.86 -7.95 -13.92
CA TYR A 33 6.74 -9.41 -13.97
C TYR A 33 5.42 -9.93 -13.37
N LEU A 34 4.86 -9.25 -12.36
CA LEU A 34 3.57 -9.62 -11.77
C LEU A 34 2.43 -9.42 -12.78
N ARG A 35 2.51 -8.36 -13.61
CA ARG A 35 1.57 -8.14 -14.71
C ARG A 35 1.63 -9.26 -15.75
N ARG A 36 2.84 -9.75 -16.07
CA ARG A 36 3.03 -10.87 -17.02
C ARG A 36 2.37 -12.17 -16.55
N ILE A 37 2.32 -12.42 -15.25
CA ILE A 37 1.62 -13.58 -14.67
C ILE A 37 0.13 -13.31 -14.37
N ARG A 38 -0.42 -12.22 -14.91
CA ARG A 38 -1.85 -11.81 -14.78
C ARG A 38 -2.28 -11.46 -13.36
N VAL A 39 -1.39 -10.91 -12.54
CA VAL A 39 -1.78 -10.27 -11.27
C VAL A 39 -2.52 -8.96 -11.59
N PRO A 40 -3.66 -8.67 -10.93
CA PRO A 40 -4.38 -7.41 -11.14
C PRO A 40 -3.52 -6.19 -10.79
N ASP A 41 -3.61 -5.11 -11.56
CA ASP A 41 -2.83 -3.88 -11.33
C ASP A 41 -3.02 -3.30 -9.92
N ALA A 42 -4.24 -3.41 -9.38
CA ALA A 42 -4.54 -2.99 -8.02
C ALA A 42 -3.67 -3.72 -6.98
N VAL A 43 -3.43 -5.02 -7.18
CA VAL A 43 -2.56 -5.85 -6.32
C VAL A 43 -1.10 -5.48 -6.54
N VAL A 44 -0.67 -5.25 -7.79
CA VAL A 44 0.70 -4.79 -8.10
C VAL A 44 1.02 -3.48 -7.40
N ASN A 45 0.11 -2.50 -7.49
CA ASN A 45 0.25 -1.20 -6.83
C ASN A 45 0.26 -1.35 -5.29
N CYS A 46 -0.54 -2.26 -4.75
CA CYS A 46 -0.54 -2.58 -3.31
C CYS A 46 0.80 -3.18 -2.86
N VAL A 47 1.39 -4.12 -3.62
CA VAL A 47 2.71 -4.70 -3.30
C VAL A 47 3.79 -3.62 -3.31
N ALA A 48 3.80 -2.76 -4.34
CA ALA A 48 4.72 -1.64 -4.43
C ALA A 48 4.59 -0.66 -3.24
N ALA A 49 3.36 -0.29 -2.88
CA ALA A 49 3.10 0.61 -1.76
C ALA A 49 3.51 0.00 -0.41
N LEU A 50 3.29 -1.29 -0.22
CA LEU A 50 3.70 -2.01 0.98
C LEU A 50 5.22 -2.10 1.11
N ASP A 51 5.93 -2.36 0.00
CA ASP A 51 7.38 -2.40 0.01
C ASP A 51 7.96 -1.04 0.43
N GLU A 52 7.48 0.05 -0.18
CA GLU A 52 7.90 1.40 0.20
C GLU A 52 7.56 1.74 1.67
N TRP A 53 6.37 1.36 2.14
CA TRP A 53 5.95 1.59 3.52
C TRP A 53 6.82 0.84 4.54
N VAL A 54 7.21 -0.40 4.24
CA VAL A 54 8.03 -1.22 5.16
C VAL A 54 9.39 -0.59 5.42
N HIS A 55 9.99 0.07 4.43
CA HIS A 55 11.27 0.77 4.62
C HIS A 55 11.17 1.89 5.67
N LYS A 56 9.99 2.51 5.81
CA LYS A 56 9.69 3.60 6.76
C LYS A 56 9.10 3.09 8.08
N ALA A 57 8.64 1.84 8.13
CA ALA A 57 7.99 1.27 9.31
C ALA A 57 9.00 0.95 10.43
N GLN A 58 8.58 1.12 11.68
CA GLN A 58 9.45 0.87 12.84
C GLN A 58 9.74 -0.63 13.08
N ARG A 59 8.77 -1.51 12.76
CA ARG A 59 8.82 -2.93 13.16
C ARG A 59 9.50 -3.84 12.13
N TYR A 60 9.49 -3.47 10.87
CA TYR A 60 9.94 -4.30 9.77
C TYR A 60 11.00 -3.58 8.94
N ASP A 61 11.88 -4.35 8.30
CA ASP A 61 12.94 -3.83 7.41
C ASP A 61 12.64 -4.07 5.94
N SER A 62 12.05 -5.22 5.61
CA SER A 62 11.78 -5.63 4.23
C SER A 62 10.54 -6.51 4.15
N LEU A 63 9.90 -6.53 2.98
CA LEU A 63 8.76 -7.35 2.68
C LEU A 63 9.07 -8.34 1.57
N LEU A 64 8.54 -9.55 1.68
CA LEU A 64 8.57 -10.56 0.63
C LEU A 64 7.15 -11.02 0.36
N VAL A 65 6.66 -10.76 -0.85
CA VAL A 65 5.36 -11.24 -1.33
C VAL A 65 5.61 -12.34 -2.35
N PRO A 66 5.38 -13.63 -2.02
CA PRO A 66 5.54 -14.70 -3.00
C PRO A 66 4.51 -14.58 -4.13
N ASP A 67 4.89 -14.88 -5.37
CA ASP A 67 4.05 -14.79 -6.57
C ASP A 67 2.70 -15.49 -6.40
N ARG A 68 2.71 -16.72 -5.86
CA ARG A 68 1.48 -17.47 -5.59
C ARG A 68 0.55 -16.72 -4.63
N ARG A 69 1.08 -15.95 -3.68
CA ARG A 69 0.27 -15.14 -2.74
C ARG A 69 -0.28 -13.88 -3.41
N ALA A 70 0.49 -13.26 -4.31
CA ALA A 70 0.01 -12.15 -5.13
C ALA A 70 -1.13 -12.59 -6.06
N LEU A 71 -1.01 -13.78 -6.68
CA LEU A 71 -2.05 -14.38 -7.52
C LEU A 71 -3.32 -14.74 -6.73
N THR A 72 -3.19 -15.09 -5.46
CA THR A 72 -4.33 -15.41 -4.57
C THR A 72 -4.76 -14.23 -3.69
N ALA A 73 -4.36 -13.01 -4.03
CA ALA A 73 -4.78 -11.82 -3.28
C ALA A 73 -6.31 -11.69 -3.38
N ASN A 74 -6.96 -11.46 -2.24
CA ASN A 74 -8.39 -11.18 -2.22
C ASN A 74 -8.60 -9.70 -2.50
N VAL A 75 -9.39 -9.38 -3.51
CA VAL A 75 -9.73 -8.01 -3.90
C VAL A 75 -11.21 -7.82 -3.62
N GLU A 76 -11.54 -7.08 -2.58
CA GLU A 76 -12.90 -6.80 -2.16
C GLU A 76 -13.35 -5.47 -2.77
N SER A 77 -14.30 -5.53 -3.71
CA SER A 77 -14.88 -4.37 -4.38
C SER A 77 -16.35 -4.65 -4.77
N PRO A 78 -17.33 -3.82 -4.35
CA PRO A 78 -17.19 -2.66 -3.47
C PRO A 78 -16.95 -3.07 -2.01
N VAL A 79 -16.17 -2.28 -1.27
CA VAL A 79 -15.95 -2.53 0.16
C VAL A 79 -17.27 -2.32 0.91
N PRO A 80 -17.80 -3.33 1.61
CA PRO A 80 -19.00 -3.16 2.41
C PRO A 80 -18.73 -2.13 3.53
N ALA A 81 -19.71 -1.28 3.84
CA ALA A 81 -19.57 -0.22 4.85
C ALA A 81 -19.06 -0.74 6.22
N SER A 82 -19.31 -2.01 6.53
CA SER A 82 -18.83 -2.70 7.74
C SER A 82 -17.33 -3.04 7.75
N ALA A 83 -16.65 -3.01 6.60
CA ALA A 83 -15.20 -3.22 6.49
C ALA A 83 -14.40 -1.90 6.55
N ILE A 84 -15.07 -0.75 6.67
CA ILE A 84 -14.47 0.58 6.95
C ILE A 84 -14.13 0.70 8.45
N ALA A 85 -13.85 -0.43 9.12
CA ALA A 85 -13.20 -0.39 10.42
C ALA A 85 -11.75 0.03 10.18
N PRO A 86 -11.26 1.11 10.82
CA PRO A 86 -9.91 1.58 10.59
C PRO A 86 -8.93 0.44 10.86
N VAL A 87 -8.14 0.08 9.85
CA VAL A 87 -7.06 -0.90 9.95
C VAL A 87 -5.89 -0.23 10.68
N SER A 88 -6.12 0.18 11.93
CA SER A 88 -5.15 0.83 12.80
C SER A 88 -5.54 0.61 14.26
N ALA A 89 -5.29 -0.61 14.73
CA ALA A 89 -5.04 -0.85 16.14
C ALA A 89 -3.52 -0.78 16.40
N SER A 90 -2.93 0.40 16.15
CA SER A 90 -1.63 0.77 16.71
C SER A 90 -1.48 2.30 16.70
N SER A 91 -1.77 2.89 17.87
CA SER A 91 -1.26 4.15 18.42
C SER A 91 -1.31 5.44 17.56
N ASP A 92 -2.14 6.38 17.98
CA ASP A 92 -1.99 7.85 17.84
C ASP A 92 -2.01 8.51 16.46
N ALA A 93 -2.89 8.02 15.57
CA ALA A 93 -3.42 8.87 14.50
C ALA A 93 -4.94 8.71 14.44
N ALA A 94 -5.67 9.83 14.53
CA ALA A 94 -7.13 9.86 14.38
C ALA A 94 -7.56 9.09 13.11
N PRO A 95 -8.67 8.32 13.16
CA PRO A 95 -9.10 7.50 12.03
C PRO A 95 -9.51 8.45 10.90
N ARG A 96 -8.62 8.60 9.91
CA ARG A 96 -9.01 9.17 8.62
C ARG A 96 -9.94 8.14 8.00
N VAL A 97 -11.24 8.39 8.10
CA VAL A 97 -12.28 7.70 7.32
C VAL A 97 -12.06 8.13 5.86
N SER A 98 -11.03 7.56 5.25
CA SER A 98 -10.73 7.71 3.85
C SER A 98 -11.75 6.84 3.12
N SER A 99 -12.48 7.41 2.17
CA SER A 99 -13.37 6.66 1.29
C SER A 99 -12.56 5.61 0.52
N ILE A 100 -12.49 4.39 1.06
CA ILE A 100 -11.83 3.26 0.41
C ILE A 100 -12.87 2.56 -0.46
N ASP A 101 -12.61 2.49 -1.76
CA ASP A 101 -13.49 1.85 -2.74
C ASP A 101 -13.18 0.36 -2.89
N THR A 102 -11.91 0.00 -2.69
CA THR A 102 -11.40 -1.38 -2.84
C THR A 102 -10.43 -1.71 -1.72
N LEU A 103 -10.61 -2.88 -1.11
CA LEU A 103 -9.72 -3.40 -0.06
C LEU A 103 -9.01 -4.64 -0.58
N ILE A 104 -7.69 -4.64 -0.52
CA ILE A 104 -6.87 -5.78 -0.96
C ILE A 104 -6.31 -6.48 0.27
N HIS A 105 -6.49 -7.79 0.33
CA HIS A 105 -5.86 -8.65 1.32
C HIS A 105 -4.88 -9.61 0.64
N LEU A 106 -3.63 -9.57 1.09
CA LEU A 106 -2.60 -10.49 0.62
C LEU A 106 -1.79 -11.07 1.78
N ARG A 107 -1.07 -12.15 1.50
CA ARG A 107 -0.19 -12.81 2.48
C ARG A 107 1.26 -12.57 2.07
N ALA A 108 2.07 -12.20 3.03
CA ALA A 108 3.48 -11.90 2.79
C ALA A 108 4.32 -12.39 3.98
N PHE A 109 5.63 -12.27 3.84
CA PHE A 109 6.58 -12.40 4.94
C PHE A 109 7.25 -11.06 5.15
N ALA A 110 7.35 -10.63 6.40
CA ALA A 110 8.06 -9.41 6.76
C ALA A 110 9.30 -9.77 7.57
N LYS A 111 10.44 -9.15 7.24
CA LYS A 111 11.66 -9.26 8.02
C LYS A 111 11.56 -8.33 9.23
N VAL A 112 11.72 -8.88 10.43
CA VAL A 112 11.64 -8.09 11.67
C VAL A 112 12.89 -7.21 11.80
N ARG A 113 12.69 -5.93 12.11
CA ARG A 113 13.78 -4.96 12.22
C ARG A 113 14.81 -5.38 13.27
N GLY A 114 16.07 -5.38 12.87
CA GLY A 114 17.19 -5.77 13.74
C GLY A 114 17.22 -7.26 14.12
N LYS A 115 16.41 -8.12 13.46
CA LYS A 115 16.43 -9.57 13.66
C LYS A 115 16.61 -10.28 12.32
N TYR A 116 17.30 -11.43 12.35
CA TYR A 116 17.39 -12.33 11.20
C TYR A 116 16.18 -13.28 11.13
N ALA A 117 14.98 -12.74 11.31
CA ALA A 117 13.75 -13.52 11.38
C ALA A 117 12.70 -12.98 10.42
N TRP A 118 12.11 -13.89 9.64
CA TRP A 118 10.97 -13.62 8.78
C TRP A 118 9.70 -14.12 9.45
N VAL A 119 8.68 -13.26 9.52
CA VAL A 119 7.38 -13.61 10.11
C VAL A 119 6.28 -13.56 9.07
N PRO A 120 5.34 -14.52 9.07
CA PRO A 120 4.18 -14.46 8.18
C PRO A 120 3.28 -13.30 8.62
N VAL A 121 2.85 -12.49 7.65
CA VAL A 121 1.97 -11.34 7.87
C VAL A 121 0.77 -11.39 6.93
N LYS A 122 -0.36 -10.85 7.40
CA LYS A 122 -1.48 -10.44 6.57
C LYS A 122 -1.24 -8.97 6.21
N ALA A 123 -1.15 -8.68 4.93
CA ALA A 123 -0.99 -7.34 4.43
C ALA A 123 -2.32 -6.85 3.84
N THR A 124 -2.63 -5.59 4.08
CA THR A 124 -3.86 -4.95 3.59
C THR A 124 -3.54 -3.63 2.93
N CYS A 125 -4.19 -3.34 1.80
CA CYS A 125 -4.13 -2.03 1.16
C CYS A 125 -5.54 -1.51 0.90
N GLY A 126 -5.81 -0.27 1.29
CA GLY A 126 -7.00 0.47 0.90
C GLY A 126 -6.73 1.28 -0.36
N ILE A 127 -7.60 1.16 -1.36
CA ILE A 127 -7.52 1.90 -2.62
C ILE A 127 -8.71 2.86 -2.75
N TRP A 128 -8.42 4.08 -3.17
CA TRP A 128 -9.41 5.08 -3.56
C TRP A 128 -9.14 5.54 -4.99
N ARG A 129 -10.14 5.44 -5.88
CA ARG A 129 -10.02 5.89 -7.29
C ARG A 129 -8.67 5.52 -7.94
N THR A 130 -8.22 4.26 -7.78
CA THR A 130 -6.94 3.70 -8.27
C THR A 130 -5.66 3.98 -7.47
N HIS A 131 -5.71 4.82 -6.44
CA HIS A 131 -4.54 5.15 -5.60
C HIS A 131 -4.58 4.39 -4.28
N VAL A 132 -3.43 3.88 -3.84
CA VAL A 132 -3.30 3.28 -2.50
C VAL A 132 -3.27 4.40 -1.47
N VAL A 133 -4.28 4.43 -0.59
CA VAL A 133 -4.44 5.47 0.44
C VAL A 133 -4.16 4.97 1.85
N ASP A 134 -4.20 3.66 2.05
CA ASP A 134 -3.92 3.01 3.34
C ASP A 134 -3.17 1.69 3.14
N VAL A 135 -2.27 1.39 4.06
CA VAL A 135 -1.48 0.15 4.07
C VAL A 135 -1.26 -0.32 5.50
N ALA A 136 -1.44 -1.61 5.75
CA ALA A 136 -1.19 -2.19 7.07
C ALA A 136 -0.60 -3.60 6.98
N LEU A 137 0.23 -3.95 7.97
CA LEU A 137 0.78 -5.28 8.17
C LEU A 137 0.43 -5.81 9.56
N SER A 138 -0.29 -6.92 9.60
CA SER A 138 -0.64 -7.62 10.84
C SER A 138 0.08 -8.98 10.89
N PRO A 139 0.77 -9.31 11.99
CA PRO A 139 1.34 -10.65 12.17
C PRO A 139 0.25 -11.72 12.06
N ARG A 140 0.53 -12.83 11.37
CA ARG A 140 -0.31 -14.03 11.49
C ARG A 140 0.11 -14.77 12.75
N THR A 141 -0.72 -14.73 13.78
CA THR A 141 -0.63 -15.72 14.86
C THR A 141 -0.96 -17.10 14.25
N MET A 142 -0.15 -18.11 14.53
CA MET A 142 -0.38 -19.50 14.06
C MET A 142 -1.57 -20.18 14.76
N HIS A 143 -2.52 -19.41 15.32
CA HIS A 143 -3.62 -19.89 16.16
C HIS A 143 -5.00 -19.57 15.59
N GLU A 144 -5.12 -19.51 14.27
CA GLU A 144 -6.43 -19.55 13.64
C GLU A 144 -6.58 -20.90 12.95
N SER A 145 -6.84 -21.91 13.80
CA SER A 145 -7.45 -23.17 13.40
C SER A 145 -8.80 -22.86 12.78
N SER A 146 -8.85 -22.73 11.45
CA SER A 146 -10.12 -22.70 10.73
C SER A 146 -10.79 -24.06 10.94
N PRO A 147 -12.03 -24.12 11.47
CA PRO A 147 -12.79 -25.35 11.46
C PRO A 147 -13.12 -25.68 10.00
N ILE A 148 -12.72 -26.87 9.58
CA ILE A 148 -13.16 -27.49 8.34
C ILE A 148 -14.65 -27.80 8.55
N HIS A 149 -15.50 -27.22 7.71
CA HIS A 149 -16.91 -27.61 7.56
C HIS A 149 -17.06 -28.49 6.32
#